data_AF-G0S6V0-F1
#
_entry.id   AF-G0S6V0-F1
#
_cell.length_a   1.000
_cell.length_b   1.000
_cell.length_c   1.000
_cell.angle_alpha   90.00
_cell.angle_beta   90.00
_cell.angle_gamma   90.00
#
_symmetry.space_group_name_H-M   'P 1'
#
loop_
_entity.id
_entity.type
_entity.pdbx_description
1 polymer ?
#
loop_
_entity_poly.entity_id
_entity_poly.type
_entity_poly.pdbx_seq_one_letter_code
_entity_poly.pdbx_strand_id
1 'polypeptide(L)'
;MKRVVLPSPDPETARRPEPSAIEQSSAQSQAPQTELTKKNAGFSPEVKDILLSSLKTGGTVGACGLFVGAAAGIIRSAPPVFFSLISGVQWFTLGTSFTAARAVTLTQLAHDEDCSPRDKVIASSIGGGVAGTLGGMLRGPRNILPGALVFTMLGAGGQVVDNWRIARRAKSPPSSEKGGFWSKWSPITWLSDQEYEKILEERILRIDADIALIDDRIKELRESEKKEKENAGASTPTEAQSK
;
A
#
# COMPACT_ATOMS: atom_id res chain seq x y z
N MET A 1 -25.26 -74.03 -8.60
CA MET A 1 -26.42 -74.43 -9.41
C MET A 1 -27.43 -73.28 -9.45
N LYS A 2 -27.90 -72.94 -10.66
CA LYS A 2 -29.17 -72.29 -11.08
C LYS A 2 -29.52 -70.85 -10.64
N ARG A 3 -29.63 -70.02 -11.69
CA ARG A 3 -30.33 -68.72 -11.82
C ARG A 3 -31.85 -68.86 -11.70
N VAL A 4 -32.52 -67.77 -11.31
CA VAL A 4 -33.83 -67.27 -11.83
C VAL A 4 -33.79 -65.74 -11.61
N VAL A 5 -33.52 -64.86 -12.59
CA VAL A 5 -34.33 -64.29 -13.71
C VAL A 5 -35.58 -63.50 -13.25
N LEU A 6 -35.58 -62.21 -13.63
CA LEU A 6 -36.54 -61.12 -13.39
C LEU A 6 -37.89 -61.30 -14.12
N PRO A 7 -38.89 -60.43 -13.85
CA PRO A 7 -39.22 -59.42 -14.87
C PRO A 7 -39.56 -58.01 -14.34
N SER A 8 -39.12 -56.98 -15.09
CA SER A 8 -39.56 -55.57 -15.02
C SER A 8 -41.01 -55.39 -15.57
N PRO A 9 -41.65 -54.19 -15.49
CA PRO A 9 -41.35 -53.09 -16.44
C PRO A 9 -41.41 -51.66 -15.85
N ASP A 10 -40.57 -50.79 -16.44
CA ASP A 10 -40.58 -49.32 -16.33
C ASP A 10 -41.84 -48.72 -17.01
N PRO A 11 -42.12 -47.40 -16.91
CA PRO A 11 -41.42 -46.43 -17.78
C PRO A 11 -41.26 -45.00 -17.21
N GLU A 12 -40.56 -44.16 -17.97
CA GLU A 12 -40.46 -42.69 -17.89
C GLU A 12 -39.50 -42.13 -16.81
N THR A 13 -38.37 -41.47 -17.14
CA THR A 13 -38.03 -40.74 -18.36
C THR A 13 -36.51 -40.67 -18.55
N ALA A 14 -36.10 -41.18 -19.72
CA ALA A 14 -34.96 -40.83 -20.58
C ALA A 14 -34.38 -39.40 -20.37
N ARG A 15 -33.15 -39.04 -20.72
CA ARG A 15 -31.94 -39.62 -21.30
C ARG A 15 -30.93 -38.46 -21.25
N ARG A 16 -29.67 -38.74 -20.91
CA ARG A 16 -28.49 -37.92 -21.26
C ARG A 16 -28.37 -37.74 -22.79
N PRO A 17 -27.69 -36.72 -23.34
CA PRO A 17 -26.22 -36.75 -23.44
C PRO A 17 -25.46 -35.39 -23.42
N GLU A 18 -24.19 -35.44 -22.97
CA GLU A 18 -23.08 -34.53 -23.32
C GLU A 18 -22.70 -34.71 -24.83
N PRO A 19 -21.65 -34.09 -25.44
CA PRO A 19 -20.94 -32.80 -25.32
C PRO A 19 -20.78 -32.09 -26.71
N SER A 20 -20.35 -30.81 -26.80
CA SER A 20 -19.53 -30.28 -27.95
C SER A 20 -19.21 -28.79 -27.86
N ALA A 21 -18.08 -28.42 -28.47
CA ALA A 21 -17.43 -27.12 -28.48
C ALA A 21 -17.78 -26.23 -29.71
N ILE A 22 -17.25 -24.99 -29.68
CA ILE A 22 -16.86 -24.10 -30.80
C ILE A 22 -17.82 -22.96 -31.25
N GLU A 23 -17.28 -21.73 -31.10
CA GLU A 23 -17.31 -20.47 -31.89
C GLU A 23 -18.54 -19.99 -32.69
N GLN A 24 -18.82 -18.67 -32.56
CA GLN A 24 -18.78 -17.59 -33.60
C GLN A 24 -19.67 -16.42 -33.13
N SER A 25 -19.17 -15.22 -32.79
CA SER A 25 -18.66 -14.12 -33.65
C SER A 25 -19.69 -13.49 -34.61
N SER A 26 -20.26 -12.33 -34.23
CA SER A 26 -20.56 -11.18 -35.11
C SER A 26 -20.93 -9.97 -34.22
N ALA A 27 -20.07 -8.96 -34.08
CA ALA A 27 -19.84 -7.80 -34.96
C ALA A 27 -20.90 -6.68 -34.82
N GLN A 28 -20.59 -5.67 -34.00
CA GLN A 28 -21.08 -4.29 -34.12
C GLN A 28 -20.12 -3.39 -33.33
N SER A 29 -19.11 -2.74 -33.92
CA SER A 29 -19.11 -1.57 -34.82
C SER A 29 -18.49 -0.37 -34.07
N GLN A 30 -17.25 -0.05 -34.47
CA GLN A 30 -16.56 1.26 -34.49
C GLN A 30 -16.37 2.09 -33.20
N ALA A 31 -15.10 2.46 -32.97
CA ALA A 31 -14.64 3.56 -32.11
C ALA A 31 -14.80 4.92 -32.84
N PRO A 32 -14.79 6.09 -32.16
CA PRO A 32 -13.63 6.59 -31.40
C PRO A 32 -13.94 7.14 -29.99
N GLN A 33 -12.87 7.29 -29.23
CA GLN A 33 -12.76 7.69 -27.82
C GLN A 33 -13.37 9.07 -27.53
N THR A 34 -13.89 9.28 -26.31
CA THR A 34 -13.37 10.24 -25.30
C THR A 34 -14.25 10.19 -24.03
N GLU A 35 -13.58 10.04 -22.88
CA GLU A 35 -14.00 10.32 -21.49
C GLU A 35 -15.49 10.21 -21.08
N LEU A 36 -15.77 9.26 -20.19
CA LEU A 36 -16.31 9.51 -18.84
C LEU A 36 -16.59 8.19 -18.13
N THR A 37 -16.12 8.09 -16.89
CA THR A 37 -16.58 7.11 -15.88
C THR A 37 -16.16 5.66 -16.14
N LYS A 38 -14.90 5.33 -15.81
CA LYS A 38 -14.40 3.96 -15.74
C LYS A 38 -15.11 3.19 -14.61
N LYS A 39 -16.22 2.55 -15.00
CA LYS A 39 -16.91 1.40 -14.41
C LYS A 39 -16.18 0.78 -13.21
N ASN A 40 -16.47 1.31 -12.01
CA ASN A 40 -16.07 0.72 -10.74
C ASN A 40 -16.87 -0.56 -10.52
N ALA A 41 -16.31 -1.71 -10.88
CA ALA A 41 -16.70 -2.97 -10.27
C ALA A 41 -16.25 -2.92 -8.79
N GLY A 42 -17.22 -2.94 -7.89
CA GLY A 42 -17.06 -2.57 -6.48
C GLY A 42 -16.24 -3.57 -5.67
N PHE A 43 -15.16 -3.07 -5.07
CA PHE A 43 -14.57 -3.62 -3.86
C PHE A 43 -14.77 -2.59 -2.74
N SER A 44 -15.11 -3.04 -1.52
CA SER A 44 -15.20 -2.19 -0.33
C SER A 44 -13.90 -1.37 -0.17
N PRO A 45 -13.94 -0.08 0.24
CA PRO A 45 -12.73 0.74 0.41
C PRO A 45 -11.67 0.05 1.27
N GLU A 46 -12.09 -0.67 2.31
CA GLU A 46 -11.21 -1.45 3.19
C GLU A 46 -10.43 -2.54 2.43
N VAL A 47 -11.08 -3.29 1.54
CA VAL A 47 -10.44 -4.34 0.74
C VAL A 47 -9.47 -3.73 -0.27
N LYS A 48 -9.78 -2.56 -0.83
CA LYS A 48 -8.88 -1.83 -1.72
C LYS A 48 -7.62 -1.40 -0.97
N ASP A 49 -7.74 -0.89 0.23
CA ASP A 49 -6.60 -0.46 1.04
C ASP A 49 -5.73 -1.66 1.47
N ILE A 50 -6.36 -2.79 1.83
CA ILE A 50 -5.63 -4.04 2.10
C ILE A 50 -4.88 -4.53 0.86
N LEU A 51 -5.53 -4.53 -0.31
CA LEU A 51 -4.92 -4.95 -1.56
C LEU A 51 -3.78 -4.02 -1.97
N LEU A 52 -3.98 -2.70 -1.88
CA LEU A 52 -2.95 -1.70 -2.21
C LEU A 52 -1.76 -1.81 -1.25
N SER A 53 -2.01 -1.94 0.06
CA SER A 53 -0.96 -2.11 1.06
C SER A 53 -0.18 -3.42 0.86
N SER A 54 -0.89 -4.51 0.57
CA SER A 54 -0.28 -5.81 0.31
C SER A 54 0.51 -5.83 -1.00
N LEU A 55 0.00 -5.19 -2.05
CA LEU A 55 0.68 -5.09 -3.33
C LEU A 55 1.91 -4.16 -3.26
N LYS A 56 1.81 -3.06 -2.53
CA LYS A 56 2.93 -2.15 -2.28
C LYS A 56 4.04 -2.87 -1.52
N THR A 57 3.69 -3.55 -0.43
CA THR A 57 4.65 -4.29 0.39
C THR A 57 5.23 -5.49 -0.36
N GLY A 58 4.40 -6.21 -1.11
CA GLY A 58 4.83 -7.29 -1.99
C GLY A 58 5.78 -6.80 -3.09
N GLY A 59 5.46 -5.67 -3.72
CA GLY A 59 6.28 -5.07 -4.79
C GLY A 59 7.66 -4.62 -4.29
N THR A 60 7.73 -3.98 -3.13
CA THR A 60 9.02 -3.56 -2.55
C THR A 60 9.87 -4.75 -2.13
N VAL A 61 9.27 -5.74 -1.48
CA VAL A 61 9.95 -6.99 -1.08
C VAL A 61 10.36 -7.81 -2.30
N GLY A 62 9.51 -7.89 -3.32
CA GLY A 62 9.80 -8.56 -4.58
C GLY A 62 10.96 -7.90 -5.34
N ALA A 63 11.02 -6.57 -5.37
CA ALA A 63 12.15 -5.83 -5.94
C ALA A 63 13.45 -6.16 -5.20
N CYS A 64 13.43 -6.18 -3.86
CA CYS A 64 14.57 -6.63 -3.07
C CYS A 64 14.97 -8.09 -3.42
N GLY A 65 13.98 -8.97 -3.58
CA GLY A 65 14.17 -10.35 -4.03
C GLY A 65 14.84 -10.47 -5.40
N LEU A 66 14.55 -9.56 -6.35
CA LEU A 66 15.25 -9.49 -7.65
C LEU A 66 16.75 -9.21 -7.45
N PHE A 67 17.10 -8.23 -6.61
CA PHE A 67 18.50 -7.89 -6.34
C PHE A 67 19.25 -9.04 -5.66
N VAL A 68 18.63 -9.64 -4.63
CA VAL A 68 19.21 -10.79 -3.92
C VAL A 68 19.37 -11.98 -4.85
N GLY A 69 18.39 -12.25 -5.71
CA GLY A 69 18.44 -13.34 -6.68
C GLY A 69 19.48 -13.10 -7.78
N ALA A 70 19.66 -11.86 -8.24
CA ALA A 70 20.72 -11.50 -9.19
C ALA A 70 22.11 -11.76 -8.58
N ALA A 71 22.34 -11.29 -7.35
CA ALA A 71 23.60 -11.53 -6.63
C ALA A 71 23.85 -13.04 -6.43
N ALA A 72 22.82 -13.80 -6.03
CA ALA A 72 22.92 -15.24 -5.85
C ALA A 72 23.22 -15.97 -7.17
N GLY A 73 22.62 -15.53 -8.29
CA GLY A 73 22.89 -16.05 -9.62
C GLY A 73 24.35 -15.85 -10.03
N ILE A 74 24.90 -14.65 -9.79
CA ILE A 74 26.31 -14.32 -10.05
C ILE A 74 27.24 -15.21 -9.22
N ILE A 75 27.00 -15.32 -7.91
CA ILE A 75 27.84 -16.13 -7.00
C ILE A 75 27.83 -17.61 -7.38
N ARG A 76 26.70 -18.11 -7.90
CA ARG A 76 26.53 -19.52 -8.24
C ARG A 76 26.86 -19.84 -9.71
N SER A 77 27.40 -18.86 -10.46
CA SER A 77 27.67 -19.00 -11.91
C SER A 77 26.47 -19.48 -12.71
N ALA A 78 25.26 -19.12 -12.27
CA ALA A 78 24.01 -19.48 -12.91
C ALA A 78 23.43 -18.25 -13.65
N PRO A 79 22.50 -18.43 -14.60
CA PRO A 79 21.89 -17.32 -15.31
C PRO A 79 21.23 -16.32 -14.34
N PRO A 80 21.79 -15.11 -14.16
CA PRO A 80 21.38 -14.20 -13.08
C PRO A 80 19.96 -13.65 -13.29
N VAL A 81 19.50 -13.56 -14.54
CA VAL A 81 18.15 -13.11 -14.89
C VAL A 81 17.08 -14.12 -14.44
N PHE A 82 17.32 -15.42 -14.61
CA PHE A 82 16.36 -16.44 -14.15
C PHE A 82 16.34 -16.54 -12.62
N PHE A 83 17.51 -16.48 -11.98
CA PHE A 83 17.60 -16.50 -10.53
C PHE A 83 17.01 -15.24 -9.88
N SER A 84 17.22 -14.06 -10.47
CA SER A 84 16.60 -12.83 -10.02
C SER A 84 15.08 -12.91 -10.15
N LEU A 85 14.56 -13.31 -11.31
CA LEU A 85 13.11 -13.39 -11.55
C LEU A 85 12.42 -14.38 -10.60
N ILE A 86 12.96 -15.59 -10.48
CA ILE A 86 12.38 -16.63 -9.60
C ILE A 86 12.42 -16.15 -8.15
N SER A 87 13.53 -15.57 -7.70
CA SER A 87 13.65 -15.01 -6.35
C SER A 87 12.64 -13.87 -6.16
N GLY A 88 12.58 -12.91 -7.07
CA GLY A 88 11.63 -11.79 -7.00
C GLY A 88 10.18 -12.25 -6.89
N VAL A 89 9.76 -13.22 -7.71
CA VAL A 89 8.41 -13.80 -7.63
C VAL A 89 8.17 -14.49 -6.29
N GLN A 90 9.13 -15.28 -5.80
CA GLN A 90 9.02 -15.95 -4.50
C GLN A 90 8.87 -14.96 -3.34
N TRP A 91 9.72 -13.94 -3.30
CA TRP A 91 9.69 -12.88 -2.28
C TRP A 91 8.45 -11.99 -2.40
N PHE A 92 7.98 -11.73 -3.63
CA PHE A 92 6.72 -11.02 -3.89
C PHE A 92 5.51 -11.79 -3.33
N THR A 93 5.41 -13.09 -3.62
CA THR A 93 4.31 -13.92 -3.11
C THR A 93 4.33 -13.98 -1.60
N LEU A 94 5.51 -14.16 -0.99
CA LEU A 94 5.67 -14.15 0.46
C LEU A 94 5.24 -12.81 1.08
N GLY A 95 5.72 -11.68 0.55
CA GLY A 95 5.42 -10.35 1.08
C GLY A 95 3.94 -9.96 0.93
N THR A 96 3.35 -10.28 -0.22
CA THR A 96 1.93 -10.00 -0.51
C THR A 96 1.02 -10.84 0.39
N SER A 97 1.27 -12.14 0.48
CA SER A 97 0.44 -13.06 1.27
C SER A 97 0.54 -12.78 2.77
N PHE A 98 1.74 -12.47 3.28
CA PHE A 98 1.93 -12.09 4.68
C PHE A 98 1.10 -10.84 5.04
N THR A 99 1.21 -9.79 4.23
CA THR A 99 0.56 -8.50 4.51
C THR A 99 -0.96 -8.63 4.41
N ALA A 100 -1.45 -9.35 3.39
CA ALA A 100 -2.87 -9.58 3.21
C ALA A 100 -3.47 -10.41 4.35
N ALA A 101 -2.84 -11.54 4.69
CA ALA A 101 -3.32 -12.41 5.77
C ALA A 101 -3.27 -11.71 7.13
N ARG A 102 -2.21 -10.94 7.40
CA ARG A 102 -2.11 -10.12 8.61
C ARG A 102 -3.22 -9.07 8.66
N ALA A 103 -3.47 -8.34 7.58
CA ALA A 103 -4.48 -7.30 7.54
C ALA A 103 -5.89 -7.85 7.78
N VAL A 104 -6.24 -8.95 7.11
CA VAL A 104 -7.53 -9.64 7.34
C VAL A 104 -7.65 -10.12 8.78
N THR A 105 -6.57 -10.65 9.37
CA THR A 105 -6.64 -11.10 10.77
C THR A 105 -6.82 -9.92 11.73
N LEU A 106 -6.17 -8.79 11.47
CA LEU A 106 -6.30 -7.60 12.29
C LEU A 106 -7.70 -6.99 12.18
N THR A 107 -8.34 -6.97 11.02
CA THR A 107 -9.70 -6.44 10.88
C THR A 107 -10.73 -7.33 11.58
N GLN A 108 -10.48 -8.63 11.67
CA GLN A 108 -11.33 -9.56 12.44
C GLN A 108 -11.12 -9.43 13.95
N LEU A 109 -9.90 -9.09 14.39
CA LEU A 109 -9.52 -9.06 15.80
C LEU A 109 -9.72 -7.67 16.44
N ALA A 110 -9.69 -6.60 15.64
CA ALA A 110 -9.92 -5.23 16.04
C ALA A 110 -11.41 -4.87 15.90
N HIS A 111 -12.24 -5.40 16.80
CA HIS A 111 -13.69 -5.14 16.78
C HIS A 111 -14.08 -3.85 17.53
N ASP A 112 -13.21 -3.32 18.38
CA ASP A 112 -13.35 -2.05 19.09
C ASP A 112 -11.94 -1.51 19.37
N GLU A 113 -11.79 -0.20 19.44
CA GLU A 113 -10.53 0.54 19.27
C GLU A 113 -9.28 -0.04 20.00
N ASP A 114 -8.16 0.04 19.27
CA ASP A 114 -6.79 -0.39 19.61
C ASP A 114 -6.50 -1.89 19.67
N CYS A 115 -5.81 -2.38 18.63
CA CYS A 115 -5.24 -3.74 18.63
C CYS A 115 -4.22 -3.89 19.75
N SER A 116 -4.49 -4.81 20.68
CA SER A 116 -3.54 -5.17 21.73
C SER A 116 -2.22 -5.67 21.12
N PRO A 117 -1.06 -5.45 21.78
CA PRO A 117 0.20 -6.03 21.32
C PRO A 117 0.14 -7.54 21.11
N ARG A 118 -0.71 -8.25 21.87
CA ARG A 118 -0.94 -9.70 21.70
C ARG A 118 -1.67 -10.02 20.39
N ASP A 119 -2.68 -9.23 20.04
CA ASP A 119 -3.46 -9.39 18.81
C ASP A 119 -2.59 -9.18 17.58
N LYS A 120 -1.68 -8.20 17.65
CA LYS A 120 -0.66 -7.99 16.61
C LYS A 120 0.24 -9.21 16.45
N VAL A 121 0.68 -9.83 17.56
CA VAL A 121 1.55 -11.04 17.51
C VAL A 121 0.78 -12.21 16.90
N ILE A 122 -0.47 -12.41 17.28
CA ILE A 122 -1.35 -13.44 16.72
C ILE A 122 -1.54 -13.22 15.21
N ALA A 123 -1.89 -12.01 14.79
CA ALA A 123 -2.03 -11.67 13.37
C ALA A 123 -0.73 -11.87 12.57
N SER A 124 0.42 -11.58 13.17
CA SER A 124 1.73 -11.80 12.54
C SER A 124 2.08 -13.28 12.42
N SER A 125 1.71 -14.07 13.42
CA SER A 125 1.94 -15.52 13.43
C SER A 125 1.10 -16.23 12.37
N ILE A 126 -0.17 -15.81 12.22
CA ILE A 126 -1.10 -16.29 11.20
C ILE A 126 -0.65 -15.83 9.82
N GLY A 127 -0.32 -14.54 9.67
CA GLY A 127 0.23 -14.01 8.42
C GLY A 127 1.51 -14.72 7.98
N GLY A 128 2.40 -15.01 8.94
CA GLY A 128 3.61 -15.80 8.72
C GLY A 128 3.32 -17.24 8.32
N GLY A 129 2.33 -17.88 8.95
CA GLY A 129 1.92 -19.24 8.62
C GLY A 129 1.35 -19.34 7.20
N VAL A 130 0.45 -18.43 6.83
CA VAL A 130 -0.15 -18.36 5.49
C VAL A 130 0.90 -18.05 4.43
N ALA A 131 1.81 -17.11 4.70
CA ALA A 131 2.91 -16.84 3.78
C ALA A 131 3.84 -18.06 3.65
N GLY A 132 4.16 -18.72 4.77
CA GLY A 132 5.03 -19.89 4.80
C GLY A 132 4.45 -21.11 4.09
N THR A 133 3.13 -21.32 4.15
CA THR A 133 2.47 -22.38 3.36
C THR A 133 2.53 -22.06 1.86
N LEU A 134 2.21 -20.82 1.46
CA LEU A 134 2.25 -20.37 0.07
C LEU A 134 3.68 -20.41 -0.51
N GLY A 135 4.67 -19.93 0.24
CA GLY A 135 6.08 -20.01 -0.13
C GLY A 135 6.61 -21.44 -0.17
N GLY A 136 6.15 -22.30 0.75
CA GLY A 136 6.44 -23.72 0.75
C GLY A 136 5.87 -24.43 -0.48
N MET A 137 4.64 -24.10 -0.88
CA MET A 137 4.00 -24.65 -2.09
C MET A 137 4.80 -24.32 -3.36
N LEU A 138 5.34 -23.10 -3.48
CA LEU A 138 6.17 -22.70 -4.61
C LEU A 138 7.48 -23.49 -4.74
N ARG A 139 7.96 -24.11 -3.65
CA ARG A 139 9.20 -24.89 -3.60
C ARG A 139 8.95 -26.41 -3.55
N GLY A 140 7.69 -26.83 -3.40
CA GLY A 140 7.24 -28.23 -3.41
C GLY A 140 6.45 -28.61 -2.15
N PRO A 141 5.53 -29.61 -2.23
CA PRO A 141 4.60 -29.94 -1.15
C PRO A 141 5.29 -30.38 0.15
N ARG A 142 6.50 -30.94 0.05
CA ARG A 142 7.31 -31.35 1.21
C ARG A 142 7.86 -30.16 2.02
N ASN A 143 7.83 -28.96 1.45
CA ASN A 143 8.32 -27.73 2.08
C ASN A 143 7.23 -26.88 2.73
N ILE A 144 5.95 -27.28 2.65
CA ILE A 144 4.81 -26.55 3.21
C ILE A 144 4.87 -26.50 4.73
N LEU A 145 4.98 -27.65 5.40
CA LEU A 145 5.05 -27.74 6.87
C LEU A 145 6.24 -26.98 7.47
N PRO A 146 7.50 -27.20 7.02
CA PRO A 146 8.63 -26.47 7.57
C PRO A 146 8.57 -24.98 7.24
N GLY A 147 8.03 -24.61 6.06
CA GLY A 147 7.81 -23.21 5.69
C GLY A 147 6.83 -22.52 6.64
N ALA A 148 5.65 -23.10 6.85
CA ALA A 148 4.65 -22.56 7.77
C ALA A 148 5.24 -22.34 9.17
N LEU A 149 5.94 -23.34 9.72
CA LEU A 149 6.50 -23.26 11.08
C LEU A 149 7.55 -22.15 11.22
N VAL A 150 8.51 -22.08 10.30
CA VAL A 150 9.57 -21.06 10.33
C VAL A 150 9.00 -19.67 10.14
N PHE A 151 8.11 -19.47 9.16
CA PHE A 151 7.55 -18.16 8.89
C PHE A 151 6.52 -17.71 9.94
N THR A 152 5.79 -18.62 10.58
CA THR A 152 4.98 -18.31 11.77
C THR A 152 5.86 -17.81 12.92
N MET A 153 6.97 -18.51 13.19
CA MET A 153 7.90 -18.11 14.25
C MET A 153 8.59 -16.78 13.93
N LEU A 154 8.96 -16.56 12.66
CA LEU A 154 9.50 -15.30 12.17
C LEU A 154 8.48 -14.16 12.32
N GLY A 155 7.22 -14.39 11.99
CA GLY A 155 6.14 -13.41 12.12
C GLY A 155 5.89 -13.03 13.59
N ALA A 156 5.75 -14.02 14.46
CA ALA A 156 5.59 -13.79 15.91
C ALA A 156 6.81 -13.06 16.50
N GLY A 157 8.02 -13.54 16.20
CA GLY A 157 9.28 -12.95 16.66
C GLY A 157 9.46 -11.52 16.17
N GLY A 158 9.17 -11.25 14.89
CA GLY A 158 9.22 -9.91 14.31
C GLY A 158 8.30 -8.93 15.05
N GLN A 159 7.09 -9.36 15.39
CA GLN A 159 6.15 -8.53 16.13
C GLN A 159 6.54 -8.31 17.60
N VAL A 160 7.17 -9.30 18.24
CA VAL A 160 7.72 -9.15 19.60
C VAL A 160 8.84 -8.10 19.61
N VAL A 161 9.73 -8.14 18.62
CA VAL A 161 10.81 -7.13 18.47
C VAL A 161 10.24 -5.75 18.22
N ASP A 162 9.22 -5.64 17.38
CA ASP A 162 8.55 -4.37 17.10
C ASP A 162 7.87 -3.80 18.37
N ASN A 163 7.12 -4.63 19.08
CA ASN A 163 6.49 -4.25 20.35
C ASN A 163 7.54 -3.82 21.40
N TRP A 164 8.67 -4.52 21.48
CA TRP A 164 9.77 -4.16 22.37
C TRP A 164 10.43 -2.84 21.98
N ARG A 165 10.59 -2.57 20.67
CA ARG A 165 11.12 -1.28 20.17
C ARG A 165 10.17 -0.14 20.51
N ILE A 166 8.86 -0.33 20.33
CA ILE A 166 7.84 0.66 20.69
C ILE A 166 7.85 0.92 22.20
N ALA A 167 7.86 -0.14 23.02
CA ALA A 167 7.95 -0.02 24.48
C ALA A 167 9.24 0.66 24.96
N ARG A 168 10.36 0.49 24.23
CA ARG A 168 11.61 1.21 24.50
C ARG A 168 11.53 2.68 24.11
N ARG A 169 10.92 3.01 22.96
CA ARG A 169 10.70 4.41 22.54
C ARG A 169 9.81 5.13 23.54
N ALA A 170 8.74 4.49 24.01
CA ALA A 170 7.83 5.05 25.02
C ALA A 170 8.49 5.30 26.38
N LYS A 171 9.58 4.58 26.71
CA LYS A 171 10.34 4.75 27.97
C LYS A 171 11.59 5.62 27.83
N SER A 172 11.94 6.05 26.62
CA SER A 172 13.10 6.90 26.39
C SER A 172 12.67 8.37 26.55
N PRO A 173 13.39 9.18 27.34
CA PRO A 173 13.07 10.60 27.47
C PRO A 173 13.14 11.31 26.11
N PRO A 174 12.35 12.38 25.89
CA PRO A 174 12.43 13.16 24.68
C PRO A 174 13.75 13.94 24.73
N SER A 175 14.72 13.48 23.94
CA SER A 175 15.81 14.26 23.33
C SER A 175 17.17 13.60 23.42
N SER A 176 17.91 13.85 22.34
CA SER A 176 19.35 14.06 22.25
C SER A 176 20.28 12.89 22.60
N GLU A 177 21.20 12.65 21.67
CA GLU A 177 22.41 11.85 21.88
C GLU A 177 22.23 10.34 22.05
N LYS A 178 22.29 9.65 20.91
CA LYS A 178 23.36 8.68 20.70
C LYS A 178 23.57 8.53 19.21
N GLY A 179 24.38 9.44 18.68
CA GLY A 179 25.01 9.28 17.37
C GLY A 179 25.93 8.07 17.39
N GLY A 180 25.36 6.87 17.26
CA GLY A 180 26.11 5.69 16.88
C GLY A 180 26.61 5.86 15.44
N PHE A 181 27.60 5.07 15.04
CA PHE A 181 28.19 5.07 13.69
C PHE A 181 27.15 5.12 12.54
N TRP A 182 25.93 4.59 12.77
CA TRP A 182 24.79 4.63 11.87
C TRP A 182 24.16 6.02 11.63
N SER A 183 24.31 7.00 12.53
CA SER A 183 23.78 8.37 12.33
C SER A 183 24.57 9.16 11.28
N LYS A 184 25.83 8.77 11.01
CA LYS A 184 26.66 9.36 9.95
C LYS A 184 26.31 8.85 8.54
N TRP A 185 25.53 7.78 8.44
CA TRP A 185 25.15 7.15 7.17
C TRP A 185 23.66 7.26 6.85
N SER A 186 22.88 7.92 7.69
CA SER A 186 21.44 8.09 7.48
C SER A 186 21.10 9.56 7.24
N PRO A 187 20.78 9.98 6.01
CA PRO A 187 20.23 11.32 5.72
C PRO A 187 18.78 11.52 6.20
N ILE A 188 18.26 10.62 7.04
CA ILE A 188 16.93 10.71 7.64
C ILE A 188 17.12 10.92 9.14
N THR A 189 16.89 12.15 9.61
CA THR A 189 16.85 12.46 11.03
C THR A 189 15.55 11.91 11.61
N TRP A 190 15.66 11.07 12.62
CA TRP A 190 14.49 10.58 13.36
C TRP A 190 14.02 11.70 14.27
N LEU A 191 13.04 12.46 13.81
CA LEU A 191 12.45 13.55 14.56
C LEU A 191 11.55 12.96 15.66
N SER A 192 11.78 13.37 16.91
CA SER A 192 10.83 13.06 17.98
C SER A 192 9.58 13.93 17.85
N ASP A 193 8.42 13.49 18.34
CA ASP A 193 7.15 14.22 18.22
C ASP A 193 7.25 15.65 18.79
N GLN A 194 8.02 15.83 19.87
CA GLN A 194 8.32 17.13 20.47
C GLN A 194 9.18 18.04 19.55
N GLU A 195 10.09 17.45 18.79
CA GLU A 195 10.94 18.17 17.86
C GLU A 195 10.17 18.51 16.57
N TYR A 196 9.19 17.69 16.19
CA TYR A 196 8.22 18.01 15.14
C TYR A 196 7.31 19.15 15.56
N GLU A 197 6.77 19.11 16.78
CA GLU A 197 5.96 20.18 17.35
C GLU A 197 6.71 21.52 17.33
N LYS A 198 7.97 21.53 17.78
CA LYS A 198 8.82 22.72 17.73
C LYS A 198 9.06 23.22 16.30
N ILE A 199 9.32 22.34 15.34
CA ILE A 199 9.46 22.74 13.93
C ILE A 199 8.14 23.32 13.43
N LEU A 200 7.01 22.74 13.80
CA LEU A 200 5.70 23.23 13.38
C LEU A 200 5.41 24.62 13.95
N GLU A 201 5.71 24.85 15.21
CA GLU A 201 5.62 26.16 15.86
C GLU A 201 6.52 27.20 15.18
N GLU A 202 7.78 26.85 14.89
CA GLU A 202 8.71 27.72 14.16
C GLU A 202 8.19 28.06 12.74
N ARG A 203 7.51 27.12 12.08
CA ARG A 203 6.92 27.33 10.75
C ARG A 203 5.68 28.23 10.82
N ILE A 204 4.84 28.06 11.83
CA ILE A 204 3.65 28.89 12.05
C ILE A 204 4.09 30.34 12.27
N LEU A 205 5.05 30.57 13.18
CA LEU A 205 5.60 31.91 13.44
C LEU A 205 6.18 32.57 12.19
N ARG A 206 6.86 31.81 11.34
CA ARG A 206 7.38 32.32 10.07
C ARG A 206 6.28 32.67 9.08
N ILE A 207 5.24 31.84 8.99
CA ILE A 207 4.09 32.10 8.12
C ILE A 207 3.35 33.35 8.60
N ASP A 208 3.15 33.53 9.90
CA ASP A 208 2.51 34.72 10.46
C ASP A 208 3.31 36.00 10.15
N ALA A 209 4.64 35.93 10.22
CA ALA A 209 5.51 37.04 9.83
C ALA A 209 5.44 37.35 8.32
N ASP A 210 5.40 36.31 7.48
CA ASP A 210 5.25 36.46 6.03
C ASP A 210 3.87 37.05 5.67
N ILE A 211 2.80 36.68 6.40
CA ILE A 211 1.45 37.26 6.25
C ILE A 211 1.46 38.75 6.58
N ALA A 212 2.08 39.15 7.70
CA ALA A 212 2.18 40.56 8.07
C ALA A 212 2.91 41.39 7.01
N LEU A 213 3.98 40.85 6.42
CA LEU A 213 4.72 41.51 5.35
C LEU A 213 3.89 41.63 4.06
N ILE A 214 3.09 40.61 3.74
CA ILE A 214 2.16 40.66 2.60
C ILE A 214 1.05 41.69 2.83
N ASP A 215 0.49 41.79 4.03
CA ASP A 215 -0.53 42.79 4.36
C ASP A 215 -0.01 44.23 4.21
N ASP A 216 1.23 44.49 4.65
CA ASP A 216 1.89 45.78 4.44
C ASP A 216 2.07 46.09 2.94
N ARG A 217 2.45 45.09 2.14
CA ARG A 217 2.57 45.22 0.67
C ARG A 217 1.21 45.47 0.01
N ILE A 218 0.15 44.80 0.45
CA ILE A 218 -1.21 45.02 -0.06
C ILE A 218 -1.67 46.45 0.26
N LYS A 219 -1.37 46.95 1.47
CA LYS A 219 -1.72 48.31 1.86
C LYS A 219 -0.97 49.35 1.03
N GLU A 220 0.32 49.18 0.83
CA GLU A 220 1.14 50.01 -0.06
C GLU A 220 0.57 50.05 -1.50
N LEU A 221 0.24 48.88 -2.05
CA LEU A 221 -0.36 48.76 -3.38
C LEU A 221 -1.72 49.48 -3.47
N ARG A 222 -2.60 49.32 -2.47
CA ARG A 222 -3.89 50.01 -2.42
C ARG A 222 -3.75 51.52 -2.29
N GLU A 223 -2.74 52.00 -1.56
CA GLU A 223 -2.43 53.43 -1.46
C GLU A 223 -1.87 53.98 -2.77
N SER A 224 -1.03 53.22 -3.49
CA SER A 224 -0.57 53.60 -4.83
C SER A 224 -1.70 53.62 -5.86
N GLU A 225 -2.60 52.63 -5.85
CA GLU A 225 -3.80 52.61 -6.72
C GLU A 225 -4.73 53.78 -6.43
N LYS A 226 -4.88 54.15 -5.15
CA LYS A 226 -5.71 55.30 -4.75
C LYS A 226 -5.10 56.61 -5.24
N LYS A 227 -3.77 56.79 -5.10
CA LYS A 227 -3.04 57.95 -5.61
C LYS A 227 -3.10 58.03 -7.14
N GLU A 228 -2.99 56.89 -7.84
CA GLU A 228 -3.10 56.83 -9.30
C GLU A 228 -4.51 57.18 -9.79
N LYS A 229 -5.56 56.70 -9.11
CA LYS A 229 -6.96 57.08 -9.40
C LYS A 229 -7.25 58.55 -9.11
N GLU A 230 -6.65 59.13 -8.07
CA GLU A 230 -6.77 60.56 -7.75
C GLU A 230 -6.07 61.43 -8.79
N ASN A 231 -4.91 61.00 -9.30
CA ASN A 231 -4.18 61.69 -10.36
C ASN A 231 -4.90 61.58 -11.72
N ALA A 232 -5.54 60.43 -12.02
CA ALA A 232 -6.37 60.25 -13.21
C ALA A 232 -7.70 61.03 -13.16
N GLY A 233 -8.23 61.29 -11.95
CA GLY A 233 -9.42 62.12 -11.73
C GLY A 233 -9.15 63.63 -11.81
N ALA A 234 -7.90 64.07 -11.72
CA ALA A 234 -7.52 65.49 -11.81
C ALA A 234 -7.32 65.99 -13.26
N SER A 235 -7.38 65.12 -14.27
CA SER A 235 -7.14 65.46 -15.68
C SER A 235 -8.40 65.57 -16.57
N THR A 236 -9.59 65.75 -16.00
CA THR A 236 -10.78 66.27 -16.72
C THR A 236 -11.63 67.05 -15.73
N PRO A 237 -11.86 68.37 -15.89
CA PRO A 237 -12.56 68.92 -17.05
C PRO A 237 -12.02 70.28 -17.56
N THR A 238 -12.08 70.56 -18.87
CA THR A 238 -12.52 71.85 -19.46
C THR A 238 -12.51 71.71 -20.98
N GLU A 239 -13.59 71.19 -21.55
CA GLU A 239 -13.98 71.57 -22.91
C GLU A 239 -15.51 71.49 -23.02
N ALA A 240 -16.18 72.52 -22.52
CA ALA A 240 -17.57 72.83 -22.85
C ALA A 240 -17.93 74.25 -22.36
N GLN A 241 -17.34 75.29 -22.96
CA GLN A 241 -18.00 76.60 -23.03
C GLN A 241 -17.61 77.36 -24.31
N SER A 242 -18.65 77.89 -24.96
CA SER A 242 -18.69 79.03 -25.89
C SER A 242 -18.90 78.72 -27.38
N LYS A 243 -20.13 79.07 -27.81
CA LYS A 243 -20.58 79.64 -29.09
C LYS A 243 -19.58 79.75 -30.24
#